data_AF-A0A2J2HCB6-F1
#
_entry.id   AF-A0A2J2HCB6-F1
#
_cell.length_a   1.000
_cell.length_b   1.000
_cell.length_c   1.000
_cell.angle_alpha   90.00
_cell.angle_beta   90.00
_cell.angle_gamma   90.00
#
_symmetry.space_group_name_H-M   'P 1'
#
loop_
_entity.id
_entity.type
_entity.pdbx_description
1 polymer ?
#
loop_
_entity_poly.entity_id
_entity_poly.type
_entity_poly.pdbx_seq_one_letter_code
_entity_poly.pdbx_strand_id
1 'polypeptide(L)' 'MSLVNYALKVLMDLIAIRTIAPPGENYTEAVDYMENELTNLGLSVKVIEVPRAKVREYYPEWSDYRPSGDGG' A
#
# COMPACT_ATOMS: atom_id res chain seq x y z
N MET A 1 -19.12 8.08 15.66
CA MET A 1 -17.75 8.65 15.64
C MET A 1 -17.80 9.87 14.72
N SER A 2 -17.14 10.99 15.04
CA SER A 2 -17.11 12.16 14.13
C SER A 2 -16.22 11.86 12.92
N LEU A 3 -16.41 12.60 11.81
CA LEU A 3 -15.56 12.48 10.62
C LEU A 3 -14.09 12.74 10.94
N VAL A 4 -13.81 13.73 11.80
CA VAL A 4 -12.45 14.05 12.25
C VAL A 4 -11.83 12.87 13.00
N ASN A 5 -12.58 12.24 13.91
CA ASN A 5 -12.07 11.09 14.66
C ASN A 5 -11.85 9.87 13.75
N TYR A 6 -12.69 9.68 12.74
CA TYR A 6 -12.50 8.63 11.74
C TYR A 6 -11.25 8.90 10.88
N ALA A 7 -11.07 10.12 10.38
CA ALA A 7 -9.88 10.49 9.61
C ALA A 7 -8.59 10.34 10.44
N LEU A 8 -8.62 10.71 11.72
CA LEU A 8 -7.48 10.51 12.63
C LEU A 8 -7.18 9.03 12.86
N LYS A 9 -8.21 8.19 13.05
CA LYS A 9 -8.02 6.73 13.13
C LYS A 9 -7.32 6.22 11.87
N VAL A 10 -7.87 6.54 10.70
CA VAL A 10 -7.32 6.05 9.43
C VAL A 10 -5.87 6.48 9.24
N LEU A 11 -5.55 7.73 9.57
CA LEU A 11 -4.18 8.24 9.52
C LEU A 11 -3.25 7.53 10.50
N MET A 12 -3.69 7.32 11.74
CA MET A 12 -2.90 6.61 12.75
C MET A 12 -2.62 5.17 12.36
N ASP A 13 -3.63 4.47 11.82
CA ASP A 13 -3.50 3.08 11.38
C ASP A 13 -2.52 2.98 10.19
N LEU A 14 -2.58 3.91 9.24
CA LEU A 14 -1.61 3.98 8.13
C LEU A 14 -0.17 4.21 8.62
N ILE A 15 0.02 5.12 9.59
CA ILE A 15 1.36 5.40 10.16
C ILE A 15 1.89 4.18 10.92
N ALA A 16 1.01 3.36 11.50
CA ALA A 16 1.40 2.14 12.21
C ALA A 16 1.91 1.05 11.27
N ILE A 17 1.50 1.06 9.99
CA ILE A 17 2.02 0.16 8.97
C ILE A 17 3.44 0.60 8.63
N ARG A 18 4.41 -0.25 8.97
CA ARG A 18 5.84 0.05 8.79
C ARG A 18 6.24 -0.04 7.32
N THR A 19 5.91 0.99 6.55
CA THR A 19 6.32 1.12 5.14
C THR A 19 7.72 1.69 5.04
N ILE A 20 8.71 0.85 4.70
CA ILE A 20 10.12 1.29 4.52
C ILE A 20 10.47 1.27 3.04
N ALA A 21 10.85 2.44 2.53
CA ALA A 21 11.56 2.54 1.27
C ALA A 21 13.08 2.48 1.55
N PRO A 22 13.92 1.74 0.79
CA PRO A 22 13.64 0.67 -0.18
C PRO A 22 14.13 -0.74 0.28
N PRO A 23 13.56 -1.83 -0.27
CA PRO A 23 12.81 -1.82 -1.53
C PRO A 23 11.28 -1.86 -1.38
N GLY A 24 10.75 -1.76 -0.15
CA GLY A 24 9.32 -1.62 0.11
C GLY A 24 8.79 -2.62 1.13
N GLU A 25 9.12 -2.47 2.42
CA GLU A 25 8.55 -3.34 3.47
C GLU A 25 7.06 -3.00 3.67
N ASN A 26 6.19 -4.00 3.79
CA ASN A 26 4.75 -3.88 4.15
C ASN A 26 3.89 -2.94 3.29
N TYR A 27 4.30 -2.63 2.06
CA TYR A 27 3.47 -1.80 1.15
C TYR A 27 2.16 -2.49 0.77
N THR A 28 2.15 -3.82 0.64
CA THR A 28 0.93 -4.59 0.37
C THR A 28 -0.08 -4.43 1.52
N GLU A 29 0.36 -4.47 2.77
CA GLU A 29 -0.50 -4.27 3.94
C GLU A 29 -1.15 -2.88 3.94
N ALA A 30 -0.38 -1.84 3.58
CA ALA A 30 -0.92 -0.49 3.45
C ALA A 30 -1.94 -0.36 2.31
N VAL A 31 -1.70 -1.02 1.18
CA VAL A 31 -2.61 -1.05 0.05
C VAL A 31 -3.91 -1.79 0.39
N ASP A 32 -3.81 -2.96 1.01
CA ASP A 32 -4.97 -3.77 1.42
C ASP A 32 -5.81 -3.04 2.47
N TYR A 33 -5.17 -2.38 3.44
CA TYR A 33 -5.86 -1.55 4.43
C TYR A 33 -6.64 -0.42 3.76
N MET A 34 -6.01 0.31 2.83
CA MET A 34 -6.65 1.42 2.10
C MET A 34 -7.79 0.94 1.21
N GLU A 35 -7.61 -0.17 0.51
CA GLU A 35 -8.66 -0.75 -0.32
C GLU A 35 -9.91 -1.05 0.52
N ASN A 36 -9.72 -1.66 1.68
CA ASN A 36 -10.81 -1.98 2.61
C ASN A 36 -11.50 -0.72 3.15
N GLU A 37 -10.75 0.25 3.67
CA GLU A 37 -11.34 1.48 4.23
C GLU A 37 -12.11 2.27 3.17
N LEU A 38 -11.56 2.43 1.96
CA LEU A 38 -12.24 3.15 0.88
C LEU A 38 -13.47 2.39 0.37
N THR A 39 -13.40 1.06 0.25
CA THR A 39 -14.55 0.22 -0.12
C THR A 39 -15.66 0.30 0.92
N ASN A 40 -15.30 0.31 2.21
CA ASN A 40 -16.26 0.44 3.32
C ASN A 40 -16.97 1.81 3.34
N LEU A 41 -16.36 2.84 2.75
CA LEU A 41 -16.99 4.14 2.53
C LEU A 41 -17.96 4.15 1.33
N GLY A 42 -18.11 3.01 0.62
CA GLY A 42 -18.99 2.85 -0.53
C GLY A 42 -18.35 3.25 -1.86
N LEU A 43 -17.02 3.40 -1.91
CA LEU A 43 -16.30 3.69 -3.14
C LEU A 43 -16.06 2.39 -3.94
N SER A 44 -16.01 2.51 -5.27
CA SER A 44 -15.48 1.45 -6.12
C SER A 44 -13.97 1.59 -6.18
N VAL A 45 -13.27 0.61 -5.59
CA VAL A 45 -11.81 0.62 -5.46
C VAL A 45 -11.22 -0.51 -6.30
N LYS A 46 -10.02 -0.28 -6.85
CA LYS A 46 -9.24 -1.28 -7.57
C LYS A 46 -7.76 -1.04 -7.32
N VAL A 47 -7.08 -2.06 -6.81
CA VAL A 47 -5.62 -2.08 -6.71
C VAL A 47 -5.01 -2.39 -8.09
N ILE A 48 -3.98 -1.63 -8.47
CA ILE A 48 -3.24 -1.82 -9.72
C ILE A 48 -1.76 -2.00 -9.38
N GLU A 49 -1.23 -3.19 -9.67
CA GLU A 49 0.21 -3.45 -9.56
C GLU A 49 0.96 -2.69 -10.65
N VAL A 50 2.02 -1.98 -10.27
CA VAL A 50 2.88 -1.28 -11.23
C VAL A 50 3.66 -2.32 -12.04
N PRO A 51 3.60 -2.29 -13.39
CA PRO A 51 4.32 -3.25 -14.21
C PRO A 51 5.82 -3.23 -13.93
N ARG A 52 6.44 -4.40 -13.78
CA ARG A 52 7.89 -4.53 -13.53
C ARG A 52 8.75 -3.77 -14.55
N ALA A 53 8.32 -3.74 -15.82
CA ALA A 53 9.02 -2.97 -16.86
C ALA A 53 9.11 -1.47 -16.53
N LYS A 54 8.06 -0.90 -15.91
CA LYS A 54 8.04 0.49 -15.46
C LYS A 54 8.91 0.71 -14.22
N VAL A 55 8.92 -0.24 -13.29
CA VAL A 55 9.86 -0.21 -12.15
C VAL A 55 11.30 -0.20 -12.65
N ARG A 56 11.65 -1.05 -13.62
CA ARG A 56 13.00 -1.07 -14.23
C ARG A 56 13.38 0.20 -14.96
N GLU A 57 12.43 0.85 -15.63
CA GLU A 57 12.65 2.08 -16.39
C GLU A 57 12.99 3.26 -15.46
N TYR A 58 12.27 3.39 -14.33
CA TYR A 58 12.41 4.54 -13.43
C TYR A 58 13.27 4.27 -12.18
N TYR A 59 13.35 3.02 -11.73
CA TYR A 59 14.06 2.57 -10.52
C TYR A 59 14.85 1.28 -10.83
N PRO A 60 15.86 1.34 -11.71
CA PRO A 60 16.64 0.16 -12.12
C PRO A 60 17.28 -0.58 -10.95
N GLU A 61 17.61 0.10 -9.86
CA GLU A 61 18.14 -0.47 -8.62
C GLU A 61 17.16 -1.41 -7.90
N TRP A 62 15.86 -1.35 -8.22
CA TRP A 62 14.80 -2.18 -7.63
C TRP A 62 14.17 -3.13 -8.67
N SER A 63 14.82 -3.28 -9.82
CA SER A 63 14.40 -4.11 -10.95
C SER A 63 14.10 -5.57 -10.60
N ASP A 64 14.87 -6.12 -9.66
CA ASP A 64 14.79 -7.51 -9.19
C ASP A 64 14.13 -7.65 -7.81
N TYR A 65 13.59 -6.55 -7.26
CA TYR A 65 12.90 -6.64 -5.99
C TYR A 65 11.63 -7.49 -6.11
N ARG A 66 11.52 -8.47 -5.21
CA ARG A 66 10.28 -9.21 -4.97
C ARG A 66 9.71 -8.71 -3.65
N PRO A 67 8.45 -8.25 -3.60
CA PRO A 67 7.78 -8.02 -2.34
C PRO A 67 7.92 -9.30 -1.50
N SER A 68 8.42 -9.18 -0.27
CA SER A 68 8.49 -10.32 0.64
C SER A 68 7.07 -10.64 1.11
N GLY A 69 6.34 -11.44 0.31
CA GLY A 69 4.95 -11.81 0.60
C GLY A 69 4.40 -12.93 -0.29
N ASP A 70 4.96 -13.14 -1.48
CA ASP A 70 4.68 -14.30 -2.33
C ASP A 70 5.45 -15.52 -1.81
N GLY A 71 4.90 -16.14 -0.75
CA GLY A 71 5.22 -17.51 -0.37
C GLY A 71 5.03 -18.45 -1.56
N GLY A 72 6.03 -19.31 -1.79
CA GLY A 72 5.88 -20.48 -2.65
C GLY A 72 4.98 -21.55 -2.05
#